data_AF-A0A1X7SM68-F1
#
_entry.id   AF-A0A1X7SM68-F1
#
_cell.length_a   1.000
_cell.length_b   1.000
_cell.length_c   1.000
_cell.angle_alpha   90.00
_cell.angle_beta   90.00
_cell.angle_gamma   90.00
#
_symmetry.space_group_name_H-M   'P 1'
#
loop_
_entity.id
_entity.type
_entity.pdbx_description
1 polymer ?
#
loop_
_entity_poly.entity_id
_entity_poly.type
_entity_poly.pdbx_seq_one_letter_code
_entity_poly.pdbx_strand_id
1 'polypeptide(L)'
;MIHLRDISMLSLLGVTTPLTKSEEINSVCSQSERQEQIQRNRHYMKTVLNILKFYFFQEIALRGHREVDSAANKGNFLELLNLVSEHHPVVKARWSQECYLHFT
;
A
#
# COMPACT_ATOMS: atom_id res chain seq x y z
N MET A 1 -48.90 5.15 30.66
CA MET A 1 -47.56 5.26 31.29
C MET A 1 -46.61 4.37 30.49
N ILE A 2 -45.90 4.92 29.51
CA ILE A 2 -45.04 4.14 28.60
C ILE A 2 -43.67 4.00 29.27
N HIS A 3 -43.26 2.77 29.55
CA HIS A 3 -41.96 2.47 30.16
C HIS A 3 -40.82 2.78 29.17
N LEU A 4 -39.96 3.75 29.52
CA LEU A 4 -38.70 4.03 28.84
C LEU A 4 -37.69 2.88 29.04
N ARG A 5 -37.74 1.80 28.24
CA ARG A 5 -36.72 0.74 28.35
C ARG A 5 -36.04 0.24 27.09
N ASP A 6 -36.49 0.58 25.89
CA ASP A 6 -35.84 0.05 24.68
C ASP A 6 -35.25 1.17 23.81
N ILE A 7 -33.95 1.43 24.02
CA ILE A 7 -33.14 2.32 23.17
C ILE A 7 -33.15 1.82 21.71
N SER A 8 -33.41 0.52 21.49
CA SER A 8 -33.63 -0.09 20.18
C SER A 8 -34.80 0.51 19.38
N MET A 9 -35.83 1.08 20.03
CA MET A 9 -36.96 1.71 19.31
C MET A 9 -36.61 3.08 18.72
N LEU A 10 -35.54 3.73 19.20
CA LEU A 10 -35.09 5.05 18.71
C LEU A 10 -34.34 4.95 17.37
N SER A 11 -33.69 3.82 17.08
CA SER A 11 -32.99 3.62 15.80
C SER A 11 -33.95 3.57 14.60
N LEU A 12 -35.18 3.09 14.80
CA LEU A 12 -36.24 3.05 13.79
C LEU A 12 -36.80 4.44 13.43
N LEU A 13 -36.66 5.41 14.34
CA LEU A 13 -37.10 6.80 14.14
C LEU A 13 -36.04 7.66 13.42
N GLY A 14 -34.95 7.06 12.96
CA GLY A 14 -33.83 7.80 12.34
C GLY A 14 -33.03 8.64 13.33
N VAL A 15 -33.28 8.49 14.64
CA VAL A 15 -32.48 9.10 15.69
C VAL A 15 -31.22 8.26 15.84
N THR A 16 -30.09 8.78 15.37
CA THR A 16 -28.80 8.11 15.56
C THR A 16 -28.45 8.17 17.05
N THR A 17 -28.32 7.01 17.69
CA THR A 17 -27.78 6.93 19.05
C THR A 17 -26.33 7.43 19.01
N PRO A 18 -25.89 8.25 19.99
CA PRO A 18 -24.48 8.61 20.10
C PRO A 18 -23.64 7.33 20.14
N LEU A 19 -22.60 7.27 19.32
CA LEU A 19 -21.66 6.15 19.33
C LEU A 19 -21.06 6.03 20.72
N THR A 20 -20.85 4.81 21.18
CA THR A 20 -20.09 4.61 22.41
C THR A 20 -18.66 5.10 22.18
N LYS A 21 -18.03 5.70 23.20
CA LYS A 21 -16.64 6.20 23.08
C LYS A 21 -15.69 5.16 22.47
N SER A 22 -15.90 3.88 22.76
CA SER A 22 -15.16 2.77 22.18
C SER A 22 -15.36 2.62 20.66
N GLU A 23 -16.57 2.77 20.15
CA GLU A 23 -16.87 2.69 18.72
C GLU A 23 -16.32 3.90 17.95
N GLU A 24 -16.38 5.09 18.56
CA GLU A 24 -15.78 6.29 17.99
C GLU A 24 -14.25 6.13 17.83
N ILE A 25 -13.57 5.69 18.88
CA ILE A 25 -12.13 5.43 18.87
C ILE A 25 -11.76 4.39 17.79
N ASN A 26 -12.52 3.31 17.68
CA ASN A 26 -12.28 2.27 16.67
C ASN A 26 -12.46 2.80 15.24
N SER A 27 -13.49 3.62 15.00
CA SER A 27 -13.73 4.22 13.69
C SER A 27 -12.59 5.14 13.25
N VAL A 28 -12.11 6.00 14.16
CA VAL A 28 -11.00 6.92 13.91
C VAL A 28 -9.70 6.15 13.67
N CYS A 29 -9.44 5.11 14.47
CA CYS A 29 -8.28 4.24 14.30
C CYS A 29 -8.27 3.59 12.91
N SER A 30 -9.39 3.00 12.48
CA SER A 30 -9.50 2.36 11.16
C SER A 30 -9.30 3.34 9.99
N GLN A 31 -9.77 4.58 10.15
CA GLN A 31 -9.58 5.61 9.13
C GLN A 31 -8.12 6.05 9.09
N SER A 32 -7.44 6.18 10.24
CA SER A 32 -6.03 6.54 10.30
C SER A 32 -5.14 5.49 9.62
N GLU A 33 -5.36 4.20 9.91
CA GLU A 33 -4.64 3.08 9.29
C GLU A 33 -4.81 3.08 7.77
N ARG A 34 -6.05 3.31 7.30
CA ARG A 34 -6.35 3.43 5.87
C ARG A 34 -5.56 4.58 5.23
N GLN A 35 -5.55 5.76 5.85
CA GLN A 35 -4.80 6.91 5.33
C GLN A 35 -3.30 6.63 5.28
N GLU A 36 -2.74 5.95 6.27
CA GLU A 36 -1.33 5.55 6.25
C GLU A 36 -1.03 4.56 5.12
N GLN A 37 -1.88 3.55 4.91
CA GLN A 37 -1.71 2.62 3.79
C GLN A 37 -1.75 3.32 2.44
N ILE A 38 -2.69 4.26 2.26
CA ILE A 38 -2.77 5.06 1.03
C ILE A 38 -1.48 5.89 0.86
N GLN A 39 -0.97 6.51 1.94
CA GLN A 39 0.28 7.27 1.90
C GLN A 39 1.47 6.39 1.51
N ARG A 40 1.62 5.22 2.12
CA ARG A 40 2.67 4.23 1.79
C ARG A 40 2.58 3.79 0.33
N ASN A 41 1.38 3.51 -0.18
CA ASN A 41 1.16 3.13 -1.58
C ASN A 41 1.55 4.25 -2.55
N ARG A 42 1.13 5.49 -2.27
CA ARG A 42 1.51 6.64 -3.11
C ARG A 42 3.00 6.86 -3.11
N HIS A 43 3.65 6.69 -1.95
CA HIS A 43 5.09 6.84 -1.81
C HIS A 43 5.85 5.79 -2.64
N TYR A 44 5.43 4.53 -2.57
CA TYR A 44 5.96 3.45 -3.39
C TYR A 44 5.82 3.75 -4.89
N MET A 45 4.61 4.09 -5.34
CA MET A 45 4.34 4.39 -6.75
C MET A 45 5.16 5.57 -7.26
N LYS A 46 5.28 6.65 -6.49
CA LYS A 46 6.14 7.80 -6.85
C LYS A 46 7.59 7.38 -7.02
N THR A 47 8.09 6.48 -6.17
CA THR A 47 9.47 5.99 -6.25
C THR A 47 9.69 5.18 -7.52
N VAL A 48 8.78 4.25 -7.85
CA VAL A 48 8.82 3.48 -9.10
C VAL A 48 8.74 4.39 -10.33
N LEU A 49 7.86 5.39 -10.31
CA LEU A 49 7.75 6.37 -11.40
C LEU A 49 9.03 7.19 -11.59
N ASN A 50 9.70 7.57 -10.49
CA ASN A 50 10.99 8.28 -10.58
C ASN A 50 12.09 7.39 -11.17
N ILE A 51 12.10 6.10 -10.82
CA ILE A 51 13.00 5.11 -11.43
C ILE A 51 12.75 5.02 -12.94
N LEU A 52 11.49 4.86 -13.35
CA LEU A 52 11.11 4.83 -14.78
C LEU A 52 11.47 6.13 -15.50
N LYS A 53 11.25 7.27 -14.86
CA LYS A 53 11.63 8.59 -15.39
C LYS A 53 13.13 8.66 -15.63
N PHE A 54 13.95 8.22 -14.67
CA PHE A 54 15.39 8.15 -14.83
C PHE A 54 15.78 7.33 -16.07
N TYR A 55 15.23 6.12 -16.22
CA TYR A 55 15.48 5.28 -17.39
C TYR A 55 15.11 5.94 -18.71
N PHE A 56 13.95 6.59 -18.77
CA PHE A 56 13.48 7.25 -19.97
C PHE A 56 14.41 8.39 -20.40
N PHE A 57 14.87 9.22 -19.45
CA PHE A 57 15.79 10.31 -19.76
C PHE A 57 17.21 9.85 -20.10
N GLN A 58 17.62 8.68 -19.62
CA GLN A 58 18.93 8.10 -19.95
C GLN A 58 18.89 7.21 -21.19
N GLU A 59 17.72 6.98 -21.78
CA GLU A 59 17.50 6.04 -22.89
C GLU A 59 18.04 4.62 -22.61
N ILE A 60 18.04 4.22 -21.34
CA ILE A 60 18.53 2.91 -20.90
C ILE A 60 17.38 1.90 -20.96
N ALA A 61 17.62 0.74 -21.58
CA ALA A 61 16.66 -0.35 -21.61
C ALA A 61 16.32 -0.83 -20.18
N LEU A 62 15.02 -1.00 -19.91
CA LEU A 62 14.54 -1.46 -18.60
C LEU A 62 14.86 -2.94 -18.35
N ARG A 63 14.74 -3.76 -19.40
CA ARG A 63 14.79 -5.22 -19.35
C ARG A 63 16.19 -5.76 -19.67
N GLY A 64 16.58 -6.84 -18.99
CA GLY A 64 17.74 -7.65 -19.36
C GLY A 64 17.39 -8.68 -20.44
N HIS A 65 18.39 -9.43 -20.90
CA HIS A 65 18.17 -10.54 -21.83
C HIS A 65 17.31 -11.66 -21.19
N ARG A 66 17.52 -11.92 -19.89
CA ARG A 66 16.74 -12.86 -19.09
C ARG A 66 16.50 -12.27 -17.70
N GLU A 67 15.27 -12.31 -17.23
CA GLU A 67 14.87 -11.79 -15.91
C GLU A 67 14.56 -12.95 -14.96
N VAL A 68 15.45 -13.95 -14.94
CA VAL A 68 15.34 -15.14 -14.10
C VAL A 68 16.37 -15.07 -12.97
N ASP A 69 16.12 -15.76 -11.87
CA ASP A 69 17.01 -15.66 -10.70
C ASP A 69 18.44 -16.16 -10.95
N SER A 70 18.60 -17.11 -11.86
CA SER A 70 19.90 -17.62 -12.28
C SER A 70 20.63 -16.71 -13.28
N ALA A 71 19.99 -15.63 -13.75
CA ALA A 71 20.62 -14.70 -14.67
C ALA A 71 21.60 -13.79 -13.92
N ALA A 72 22.82 -13.68 -14.45
CA ALA A 72 23.82 -12.74 -13.95
C ALA A 72 23.45 -11.26 -14.20
N ASN A 73 22.52 -11.01 -15.14
CA ASN A 73 21.97 -9.68 -15.41
C ASN A 73 20.46 -9.82 -15.54
N LYS A 74 19.73 -9.41 -14.50
CA LYS A 74 18.27 -9.46 -14.45
C LYS A 74 17.61 -8.25 -15.12
N GLY A 75 18.39 -7.32 -15.66
CA GLY A 75 17.90 -6.09 -16.27
C GLY A 75 17.99 -4.89 -15.34
N ASN A 76 18.23 -3.73 -15.96
CA ASN A 76 18.55 -2.52 -15.21
C ASN A 76 17.42 -2.14 -14.24
N PHE A 77 16.15 -2.29 -14.63
CA PHE A 77 15.02 -1.95 -13.77
C PHE A 77 15.03 -2.74 -12.46
N LEU A 78 15.20 -4.07 -12.51
CA LEU A 78 15.21 -4.92 -11.32
C LEU A 78 16.45 -4.63 -10.45
N GLU A 79 17.61 -4.41 -11.06
CA GLU A 79 18.85 -4.08 -10.33
C GLU A 79 18.74 -2.73 -9.59
N LEU A 80 18.24 -1.68 -10.26
CA LEU A 80 18.07 -0.38 -9.61
C LEU A 80 16.96 -0.39 -8.57
N LEU A 81 15.85 -1.09 -8.81
CA LEU A 81 14.78 -1.22 -7.83
C LEU A 81 15.26 -2.00 -6.59
N ASN A 82 16.12 -3.02 -6.80
CA ASN A 82 16.78 -3.73 -5.71
C ASN A 82 17.68 -2.79 -4.89
N LEU A 83 18.56 -2.03 -5.55
CA LEU A 83 19.44 -1.05 -4.91
C LEU A 83 18.64 0.01 -4.12
N VAL A 84 17.56 0.54 -4.70
CA VAL A 84 16.69 1.51 -4.02
C VAL A 84 16.04 0.87 -2.79
N SER A 85 15.63 -0.40 -2.87
CA SER A 85 15.01 -1.12 -1.74
C SER A 85 15.95 -1.26 -0.54
N GLU A 86 17.26 -1.36 -0.75
CA GLU A 86 18.25 -1.46 0.33
C GLU A 86 18.27 -0.22 1.23
N HIS A 87 18.00 0.96 0.65
CA HIS A 87 18.01 2.24 1.34
C HIS A 87 16.63 2.82 1.61
N HIS A 88 15.56 2.22 1.06
CA HIS A 88 14.22 2.77 1.12
C HIS A 88 13.22 1.79 1.77
N PRO A 89 12.91 1.93 3.08
CA PRO A 89 12.07 0.98 3.83
C PRO A 89 10.69 0.74 3.23
N VAL A 90 10.03 1.79 2.71
CA VAL A 90 8.71 1.68 2.06
C VAL A 90 8.78 0.83 0.78
N VAL A 91 9.87 0.92 0.03
CA VAL A 91 10.10 0.10 -1.17
C VAL A 91 10.46 -1.31 -0.75
N LYS A 92 11.36 -1.48 0.22
CA LYS A 92 11.74 -2.78 0.78
C LYS A 92 10.55 -3.59 1.28
N ALA A 93 9.59 -2.96 1.93
CA ALA A 93 8.40 -3.62 2.46
C ALA A 93 7.48 -4.20 1.37
N ARG A 94 7.63 -3.77 0.11
CA ARG A 94 6.82 -4.23 -1.04
C ARG A 94 7.63 -4.98 -2.08
N TRP A 95 8.92 -4.74 -2.12
CA TRP A 95 9.85 -5.39 -3.02
C TRP A 95 10.15 -6.80 -2.51
N SER A 96 9.75 -7.81 -3.29
CA SER A 96 10.16 -9.19 -3.13
C SER A 96 10.69 -9.69 -4.46
N GLN A 97 11.95 -10.11 -4.49
CA GLN A 97 12.54 -10.72 -5.69
C GLN A 97 11.88 -12.07 -6.00
N GLU A 98 11.40 -12.78 -4.98
CA GLU A 98 10.80 -14.11 -5.08
C GLU A 98 9.50 -14.14 -5.91
N CYS A 99 8.77 -13.02 -5.99
CA CYS A 99 7.49 -12.95 -6.71
C CYS A 99 7.61 -12.97 -8.25
N TYR A 100 8.81 -12.80 -8.81
CA TYR A 100 9.03 -12.92 -10.27
C TYR A 100 9.21 -14.37 -10.74
N LEU A 101 9.34 -15.33 -9.83
CA LEU A 101 9.56 -16.75 -10.14
C LEU A 101 8.34 -17.49 -10.71
N HIS A 102 7.15 -16.87 -10.73
CA HIS A 102 5.90 -17.56 -11.05
C HIS A 102 5.26 -17.18 -12.40
N PHE A 103 5.85 -16.24 -13.15
CA PHE A 103 5.25 -15.71 -14.39
C PHE A 103 6.13 -15.83 -15.65
N THR A 104 7.19 -16.64 -15.63
CA THR A 104 7.99 -16.99 -16.83
C THR A 104 8.14 -18.48 -16.99
#